data_AF-A0A5C3LR45-F1
#
_entry.id   AF-A0A5C3LR45-F1
#
_cell.length_a   1.000
_cell.length_b   1.000
_cell.length_c   1.000
_cell.angle_alpha   90.00
_cell.angle_beta   90.00
_cell.angle_gamma   90.00
#
_symmetry.space_group_name_H-M   'P 1'
#
loop_
_entity.id
_entity.type
_entity.pdbx_description
1 polymer ?
#
loop_
_entity_poly.entity_id
_entity_poly.type
_entity_poly.pdbx_seq_one_letter_code
_entity_poly.pdbx_strand_id
1 'polypeptide(L)'
;MEMFPSMWFALHHEQGHTHKIAADKDKALKSNAFTAASALCLATLRGAEAAHIESKIGSIKVGKLADIMLYNANSINLTNVIDLFKGIVFHVL
;
A
#
# COMPACT_ATOMS: atom_id res chain seq x y z
N MET A 1 -13.60 3.37 -9.30
CA MET A 1 -12.63 2.25 -9.31
C MET A 1 -12.28 1.96 -7.86
N GLU A 2 -12.29 0.70 -7.45
CA GLU A 2 -11.98 0.30 -6.07
C GLU A 2 -10.48 0.43 -5.76
N MET A 3 -10.13 0.85 -4.54
CA MET A 3 -8.75 1.16 -4.17
C MET A 3 -7.93 -0.09 -3.82
N PHE A 4 -8.54 -1.11 -3.20
CA PHE A 4 -7.81 -2.32 -2.77
C PHE A 4 -7.16 -3.09 -3.94
N PRO A 5 -7.89 -3.42 -5.02
CA PRO A 5 -7.28 -4.07 -6.18
C PRO A 5 -6.26 -3.17 -6.89
N SER A 6 -6.46 -1.85 -6.88
CA SER A 6 -5.54 -0.88 -7.47
C SER A 6 -4.19 -0.86 -6.75
N MET A 7 -4.18 -0.91 -5.40
CA MET A 7 -2.95 -1.00 -4.61
C MET A 7 -2.19 -2.29 -4.91
N TRP A 8 -2.90 -3.42 -4.97
CA TRP A 8 -2.32 -4.72 -5.32
C TRP A 8 -1.65 -4.70 -6.69
N PHE A 9 -2.37 -4.20 -7.70
CA PHE A 9 -1.85 -4.09 -9.06
C PHE A 9 -0.62 -3.20 -9.13
N ALA A 10 -0.65 -2.02 -8.52
CA ALA A 10 0.48 -1.09 -8.50
C ALA A 10 1.73 -1.71 -7.84
N LEU A 11 1.55 -2.39 -6.71
CA LEU A 11 2.65 -3.07 -6.02
C LEU A 11 3.29 -4.15 -6.89
N HIS A 12 2.49 -5.02 -7.52
CA HIS A 12 3.04 -6.06 -8.38
C HIS A 12 3.68 -5.51 -9.66
N HIS A 13 3.13 -4.43 -10.22
CA HIS A 13 3.74 -3.74 -11.34
C HIS A 13 5.15 -3.26 -10.98
N GLU A 14 5.30 -2.54 -9.85
CA GLU A 14 6.59 -2.03 -9.40
C GLU A 14 7.59 -3.14 -9.09
N GLN A 15 7.14 -4.24 -8.47
CA GLN A 15 8.00 -5.40 -8.20
C GLN A 15 8.47 -6.07 -9.49
N GLY A 16 7.57 -6.30 -10.45
CA GLY A 16 7.91 -6.88 -11.75
C GLY A 16 8.88 -6.00 -12.54
N HIS A 17 8.63 -4.69 -12.55
CA HIS A 17 9.50 -3.70 -13.19
C HIS A 17 10.90 -3.68 -12.56
N THR A 18 10.99 -3.64 -11.23
CA THR A 18 12.28 -3.61 -10.51
C THR A 18 13.06 -4.92 -10.69
N HIS A 19 12.37 -6.07 -10.65
CA HIS A 19 12.98 -7.38 -10.89
C HIS A 19 13.53 -7.50 -12.31
N LYS A 20 12.81 -6.99 -13.32
CA LYS A 20 13.28 -6.94 -14.70
C LYS A 20 14.57 -6.13 -14.81
N ILE A 21 14.60 -4.92 -14.24
CA ILE A 21 15.80 -4.05 -14.26
C ILE A 21 16.99 -4.72 -13.58
N ALA A 22 16.77 -5.48 -12.50
CA ALA A 22 17.84 -6.19 -11.82
C ALA A 22 18.36 -7.38 -12.63
N ALA A 23 17.46 -8.14 -13.27
CA ALA A 23 17.80 -9.25 -14.15
C ALA A 23 18.61 -8.78 -15.37
N ASP A 24 18.24 -7.63 -15.97
CA ASP A 24 19.00 -7.01 -17.07
C ASP A 24 20.44 -6.62 -16.66
N LYS A 25 20.70 -6.50 -15.35
CA LYS A 25 22.03 -6.22 -14.77
C LYS A 25 22.72 -7.48 -14.21
N ASP A 26 22.17 -8.67 -14.49
CA ASP A 26 22.61 -9.96 -13.94
C ASP A 26 22.69 -9.97 -12.39
N LYS A 27 21.76 -9.25 -11.74
CA LYS A 27 21.67 -9.13 -10.28
C LYS A 27 20.35 -9.70 -9.77
N ALA A 28 20.41 -10.41 -8.65
CA ALA A 28 19.24 -10.77 -7.87
C ALA A 28 18.98 -9.71 -6.79
N LEU A 29 17.72 -9.29 -6.64
CA LEU A 29 17.32 -8.41 -5.55
C LEU A 29 17.07 -9.21 -4.28
N LYS A 30 17.67 -8.75 -3.19
CA LYS A 30 17.43 -9.34 -1.85
C LYS A 30 16.10 -8.89 -1.25
N SER A 31 15.61 -7.72 -1.65
CA SER A 31 14.38 -7.12 -1.13
C SER A 31 13.82 -6.07 -2.09
N ASN A 32 12.50 -5.88 -2.06
CA ASN A 32 11.81 -4.84 -2.81
C ASN A 32 11.78 -3.53 -2.03
N ALA A 33 12.18 -2.43 -2.67
CA ALA A 33 12.08 -1.09 -2.10
C ALA A 33 10.62 -0.61 -2.02
N PHE A 34 9.80 -0.97 -3.00
CA PHE A 34 8.37 -0.71 -3.00
C PHE A 34 7.62 -1.83 -2.27
N THR A 35 7.02 -1.49 -1.13
CA THR A 35 6.40 -2.44 -0.19
C THR A 35 4.88 -2.28 -0.15
N ALA A 36 4.17 -3.18 0.56
CA ALA A 36 2.74 -3.00 0.83
C ALA A 36 2.44 -1.69 1.59
N ALA A 37 3.32 -1.29 2.52
CA ALA A 37 3.21 0.01 3.19
C ALA A 37 3.37 1.18 2.21
N SER A 38 4.25 1.05 1.21
CA SER A 38 4.41 2.04 0.15
C SER A 38 3.12 2.19 -0.68
N ALA A 39 2.49 1.07 -1.04
CA ALA A 39 1.23 1.06 -1.79
C ALA A 39 0.08 1.71 -0.98
N LEU A 40 -0.06 1.37 0.30
CA LEU A 40 -1.06 1.99 1.19
C LEU A 40 -0.80 3.49 1.38
N CYS A 41 0.46 3.90 1.51
CA CYS A 41 0.85 5.31 1.61
C CYS A 41 0.52 6.06 0.32
N LEU A 42 0.67 5.41 -0.85
CA LEU A 42 0.27 5.95 -2.15
C LEU A 42 -1.24 6.19 -2.24
N ALA A 43 -2.02 5.24 -1.74
CA ALA A 43 -3.48 5.35 -1.68
C ALA A 43 -4.02 6.34 -0.62
N THR A 44 -3.16 6.88 0.26
CA THR A 44 -3.56 7.75 1.36
C THR A 44 -2.75 9.05 1.38
N LEU A 45 -1.66 9.10 2.12
CA LEU A 45 -0.89 10.32 2.36
C LEU A 45 -0.29 10.90 1.08
N ARG A 46 0.36 10.08 0.23
CA ARG A 46 0.98 10.57 -1.00
C ARG A 46 -0.08 11.01 -2.02
N GLY A 47 -1.24 10.34 -2.05
CA GLY A 47 -2.38 10.76 -2.86
C GLY A 47 -2.91 12.13 -2.43
N ALA A 48 -3.03 12.37 -1.13
CA ALA A 48 -3.43 13.67 -0.59
C ALA A 48 -2.40 14.78 -0.88
N GLU A 49 -1.11 14.46 -0.81
CA GLU A 49 -0.01 15.38 -1.17
C GLU A 49 -0.02 15.71 -2.67
N ALA A 50 -0.23 14.71 -3.52
CA ALA A 50 -0.36 14.92 -4.97
C ALA A 50 -1.56 15.82 -5.33
N ALA A 51 -2.59 15.82 -4.48
CA ALA A 51 -3.76 16.68 -4.60
C ALA A 51 -3.68 17.99 -3.80
N HIS A 52 -2.55 18.28 -3.13
CA HIS A 52 -2.35 19.46 -2.29
C HIS A 52 -3.40 19.67 -1.18
N ILE A 53 -3.95 18.57 -0.66
CA ILE A 53 -4.95 18.56 0.43
C ILE A 53 -4.48 17.73 1.64
N GLU A 54 -3.19 17.40 1.70
CA GLU A 54 -2.57 16.66 2.79
C GLU A 54 -2.71 17.39 4.12
N SER A 55 -2.85 18.72 4.15
CA SER A 55 -3.15 19.45 5.38
C SER A 55 -4.48 19.04 6.02
N LYS A 56 -5.41 18.47 5.23
CA LYS A 56 -6.75 18.06 5.68
C LYS A 56 -6.88 16.56 5.85
N ILE A 57 -6.32 15.75 4.94
CA ILE A 57 -6.60 14.30 4.86
C ILE A 57 -5.32 13.45 4.70
N GLY A 58 -5.49 12.13 4.53
CA GLY A 58 -4.44 11.20 4.13
C GLY A 58 -3.54 10.67 5.24
N SER A 59 -3.70 11.12 6.48
CA SER A 59 -3.00 10.55 7.64
C SER A 59 -3.76 10.80 8.95
N ILE A 60 -3.53 9.97 9.95
CA ILE A 60 -4.10 10.15 11.29
C ILE A 60 -3.19 11.10 12.09
N LYS A 61 -3.53 12.39 12.14
CA LYS A 61 -2.85 13.44 12.92
C LYS A 61 -3.86 14.43 13.50
N VAL A 62 -3.55 15.01 14.65
CA VAL A 62 -4.39 16.06 15.28
C VAL A 62 -4.55 17.24 14.32
N GLY A 63 -5.77 17.78 14.22
CA GLY A 63 -6.10 18.91 13.34
C GLY A 63 -6.51 18.52 11.91
N LYS A 64 -6.39 17.24 11.54
CA LYS A 64 -6.90 16.71 10.26
C LYS A 64 -8.34 16.22 10.38
N LEU A 65 -9.01 16.06 9.25
CA LEU A 65 -10.32 15.42 9.16
C LEU A 65 -10.22 13.92 9.48
N ALA A 66 -11.28 13.38 10.08
CA ALA A 66 -11.32 11.99 10.54
C ALA A 66 -11.73 11.01 9.43
N ASP A 67 -10.98 10.99 8.34
CA ASP A 67 -11.16 10.00 7.25
C ASP A 67 -10.51 8.68 7.66
N ILE A 68 -11.27 7.84 8.38
CA ILE A 68 -10.79 6.58 8.96
C ILE A 68 -11.60 5.42 8.41
N MET A 69 -10.89 4.39 7.94
CA MET A 69 -11.48 3.09 7.62
C MET A 69 -11.13 2.09 8.73
N LEU A 70 -12.14 1.40 9.25
CA LEU A 70 -11.96 0.33 10.22
C LEU A 70 -12.22 -1.01 9.56
N TYR A 71 -11.31 -1.96 9.74
CA TYR A 71 -11.45 -3.31 9.21
C TYR A 71 -11.38 -4.34 10.34
N ASN A 72 -12.18 -5.39 10.23
CA ASN A 72 -12.20 -6.47 11.22
C ASN A 72 -10.98 -7.39 11.04
N ALA A 73 -10.02 -7.29 11.95
CA ALA A 73 -8.82 -8.14 11.93
C ALA A 73 -9.11 -9.63 12.17
N ASN A 74 -10.28 -9.97 12.71
CA ASN A 74 -10.72 -11.36 12.93
C ASN A 74 -11.51 -11.92 11.73
N SER A 75 -11.56 -11.22 10.60
CA SER A 75 -12.18 -11.76 9.40
C SER A 75 -11.38 -12.96 8.88
N ILE A 76 -12.05 -13.86 8.17
CA ILE A 76 -11.42 -15.04 7.55
C ILE A 76 -10.23 -14.63 6.66
N ASN A 77 -10.34 -13.48 5.99
CA ASN A 77 -9.33 -12.96 5.08
C ASN A 77 -8.07 -12.43 5.79
N LEU A 78 -8.18 -12.01 7.06
CA LEU A 78 -7.06 -11.45 7.82
C LEU A 78 -6.59 -12.33 8.99
N THR A 79 -7.22 -13.47 9.19
CA THR A 79 -6.83 -14.41 10.25
C THR A 79 -5.39 -14.89 10.00
N ASN A 80 -4.54 -14.82 11.03
CA ASN A 80 -3.11 -15.20 10.99
C ASN A 80 -2.20 -14.35 10.06
N VAL A 81 -2.61 -13.13 9.69
CA VAL A 81 -1.72 -12.21 8.99
C VAL A 81 -0.64 -11.68 9.96
N ILE A 82 0.63 -11.91 9.62
CA ILE A 82 1.79 -11.44 10.40
C ILE A 82 2.09 -9.96 10.12
N ASP A 83 1.95 -9.53 8.87
CA ASP A 83 2.21 -8.16 8.42
C ASP A 83 0.90 -7.50 7.97
N LEU A 84 0.41 -6.57 8.79
CA LEU A 84 -0.90 -5.96 8.58
C LEU A 84 -0.98 -5.16 7.27
N PHE A 85 0.12 -4.55 6.80
CA PHE A 85 0.12 -3.85 5.52
C PHE A 85 -0.10 -4.81 4.36
N LYS A 86 0.54 -5.99 4.42
CA LYS A 86 0.30 -7.06 3.45
C LYS A 86 -1.14 -7.58 3.55
N GLY A 87 -1.66 -7.73 4.76
CA GLY A 87 -3.08 -8.04 5.01
C GLY A 87 -4.01 -7.11 4.23
N ILE A 88 -3.86 -5.80 4.43
CA ILE A 88 -4.70 -4.78 3.81
C ILE A 88 -4.54 -4.75 2.28
N VAL A 89 -3.32 -4.85 1.77
CA VAL A 89 -3.07 -4.72 0.31
C VAL A 89 -3.45 -5.98 -0.47
N PHE A 90 -3.25 -7.18 0.11
CA PHE A 90 -3.42 -8.44 -0.62
C PHE A 90 -4.73 -9.18 -0.34
N HIS A 91 -5.29 -9.03 0.85
CA HIS A 91 -6.31 -9.95 1.35
C HIS A 91 -7.65 -9.27 1.68
N VAL A 92 -7.68 -7.95 1.81
CA VAL A 92 -8.94 -7.22 1.97
C VAL A 92 -9.70 -7.23 0.65
N LEU A 93 -10.79 -7.99 0.66
CA LEU A 93 -11.86 -8.04 -0.32
C LEU A 93 -13.17 -7.62 0.36
#